data_AF-A0ABC8QYB2-F1
#
_entry.id   AF-A0ABC8QYB2-F1
#
_cell.length_a   1.000
_cell.length_b   1.000
_cell.length_c   1.000
_cell.angle_alpha   90.00
_cell.angle_beta   90.00
_cell.angle_gamma   90.00
#
_symmetry.space_group_name_H-M   'P 1'
#
loop_
_entity.id
_entity.type
_entity.pdbx_description
1 polymer ?
#
loop_
_entity_poly.entity_id
_entity_poly.type
_entity_poly.pdbx_seq_one_letter_code
_entity_poly.pdbx_strand_id
1 'polypeptide(L)'
;MGCHEEWPEDTYPPWAHGPGYVVSSDIAKAIYKQLNNGRLKMFKLEDVAMGIWIADMKKKGLVVRYEKEERIFHEGCKNGYVVAHYQAPKEMLCLWQKLQEEHRATCCGD
;
A
#
# COMPACT_ATOMS: atom_id res chain seq x y z
N MET A 1 16.22 1.43 -21.33
CA MET A 1 15.78 0.71 -20.11
C MET A 1 14.63 -0.20 -20.48
N GLY A 2 14.96 -1.39 -20.97
CA GLY A 2 14.01 -2.50 -21.10
C GLY A 2 13.70 -3.12 -19.73
N CYS A 3 12.61 -3.87 -19.61
CA CYS A 3 12.19 -4.47 -18.33
C CYS A 3 13.30 -5.28 -17.63
N HIS A 4 14.08 -6.04 -18.40
CA HIS A 4 15.21 -6.84 -17.87
C HIS A 4 16.42 -6.01 -17.41
N GLU A 5 16.59 -4.78 -17.90
CA GLU A 5 17.65 -3.88 -17.42
C GLU A 5 17.31 -3.30 -16.04
N GLU A 6 16.03 -3.17 -15.70
CA GLU A 6 15.56 -2.60 -14.42
C GLU A 6 15.40 -3.69 -13.34
N TRP A 7 14.90 -4.87 -13.73
CA TRP A 7 14.74 -6.04 -12.87
C TRP A 7 15.13 -7.33 -13.63
N PRO A 8 16.23 -8.00 -13.25
CA PRO A 8 16.73 -9.16 -13.98
C PRO A 8 15.96 -10.46 -13.70
N GLU A 9 15.24 -10.55 -12.58
CA GLU A 9 14.49 -11.75 -12.20
C GLU A 9 13.14 -11.82 -12.93
N ASP A 10 12.61 -13.03 -13.09
CA ASP A 10 11.35 -13.27 -13.81
C ASP A 10 10.11 -12.72 -13.09
N THR A 11 10.17 -12.56 -11.77
CA THR A 11 9.04 -12.12 -10.94
C THR A 11 9.45 -11.11 -9.88
N TYR A 12 8.55 -10.19 -9.55
CA TYR A 12 8.68 -9.31 -8.40
C TYR A 12 8.41 -10.07 -7.08
N PRO A 13 9.01 -9.64 -5.96
CA PRO A 13 8.61 -10.14 -4.65
C PRO A 13 7.14 -9.79 -4.33
N PRO A 14 6.53 -10.44 -3.33
CA PRO A 14 5.19 -10.07 -2.86
C PRO A 14 5.12 -8.58 -2.49
N TRP A 15 4.07 -7.93 -2.99
CA TRP A 15 3.81 -6.50 -2.86
C TRP A 15 2.31 -6.27 -2.60
N ALA A 16 2.01 -5.20 -1.87
CA ALA A 16 0.63 -4.81 -1.61
C ALA A 16 0.10 -3.98 -2.78
N HIS A 17 -0.48 -4.66 -3.77
CA HIS A 17 -1.21 -4.00 -4.85
C HIS A 17 -2.50 -3.38 -4.29
N GLY A 18 -2.93 -2.23 -4.81
CA GLY A 18 -4.24 -1.67 -4.51
C GLY A 18 -4.23 -0.21 -4.07
N PRO A 19 -5.30 0.27 -3.41
CA PRO A 19 -5.49 1.70 -3.15
C PRO A 19 -4.63 2.22 -2.01
N GLY A 20 -3.87 1.35 -1.34
CA GLY A 20 -2.96 1.70 -0.26
C GLY A 20 -2.60 0.53 0.63
N TYR A 21 -1.59 0.76 1.47
CA TYR A 21 -1.12 -0.17 2.48
C TYR A 21 -0.68 0.61 3.73
N VAL A 22 -0.57 -0.08 4.86
CA VAL A 22 -0.05 0.47 6.11
C VAL A 22 1.21 -0.29 6.50
N VAL A 23 2.24 0.44 6.91
CA VAL A 23 3.48 -0.14 7.44
C VAL A 23 3.67 0.28 8.88
N SER A 24 4.30 -0.60 9.67
CA SER A 24 4.70 -0.30 11.05
C SER A 24 5.88 0.68 11.09
N SER A 25 6.04 1.37 12.23
CA SER A 25 7.06 2.41 12.40
C SER A 25 8.49 1.87 12.24
N ASP A 26 8.76 0.63 12.62
CA ASP A 26 10.05 -0.04 12.47
C ASP A 26 10.43 -0.26 11.01
N ILE A 27 9.48 -0.67 10.16
CA ILE A 27 9.66 -0.76 8.70
C ILE A 27 9.98 0.62 8.14
N ALA A 28 9.20 1.65 8.48
CA ALA A 28 9.44 3.02 8.01
C ALA A 28 10.83 3.53 8.41
N LYS A 29 11.27 3.27 9.65
CA LYS A 29 12.62 3.62 10.14
C LYS A 29 13.71 2.85 9.39
N ALA A 30 13.49 1.57 9.09
CA ALA A 30 14.44 0.76 8.33
C ALA A 30 14.62 1.31 6.91
N ILE A 31 13.53 1.68 6.22
CA ILE A 31 13.56 2.29 4.89
C ILE A 31 14.35 3.60 4.93
N TYR A 32 14.02 4.48 5.88
CA TYR A 32 14.71 5.76 6.06
C TYR A 32 16.22 5.58 6.29
N LYS A 33 16.62 4.60 7.12
CA LYS A 33 18.04 4.31 7.37
C LYS A 33 18.74 3.79 6.11
N GLN A 34 18.11 2.94 5.31
CA GLN A 34 18.70 2.47 4.05
C GLN A 34 18.83 3.61 3.03
N LEU A 35 17.83 4.49 2.96
CA LEU A 35 17.86 5.68 2.09
C LEU A 35 19.05 6.57 2.42
N ASN A 36 19.19 6.96 3.70
CA ASN A 36 20.29 7.82 4.15
C ASN A 36 21.68 7.21 3.93
N ASN A 37 21.78 5.88 3.93
CA ASN A 37 23.03 5.18 3.68
C ASN A 37 23.30 4.93 2.18
N GLY A 38 22.44 5.41 1.28
CA GLY A 38 22.56 5.19 -0.17
C GLY A 38 22.36 3.73 -0.59
N ARG A 39 21.71 2.91 0.25
CA ARG A 39 21.53 1.47 0.05
C ARG A 39 20.12 1.09 -0.40
N LEU A 40 19.20 2.06 -0.45
CA LEU A 40 17.84 1.83 -0.91
C LEU A 40 17.79 1.84 -2.45
N LYS A 41 17.50 0.69 -3.06
CA LYS A 41 17.29 0.61 -4.52
C LYS A 41 15.95 1.24 -4.87
N MET A 42 15.98 2.35 -5.60
CA MET A 42 14.75 2.96 -6.14
C MET A 42 14.20 2.13 -7.31
N PHE A 43 12.88 2.13 -7.46
CA PHE A 43 12.17 1.41 -8.51
C PHE A 43 10.98 2.25 -8.99
N LYS A 44 10.64 2.22 -10.29
CA LYS A 44 9.59 3.10 -10.86
C LYS A 44 8.21 2.88 -10.27
N LEU A 45 7.87 1.62 -10.00
CA LEU A 45 6.63 1.25 -9.33
C LEU A 45 6.91 1.26 -7.83
N GLU A 46 6.32 2.23 -7.14
CA GLU A 46 6.38 2.48 -5.71
C GLU A 46 5.96 1.28 -4.85
N ASP A 47 4.88 0.59 -5.22
CA ASP A 47 4.36 -0.56 -4.49
C ASP A 47 5.33 -1.73 -4.65
N VAL A 48 5.91 -1.88 -5.86
CA VAL A 48 6.94 -2.91 -6.12
C VAL A 48 8.19 -2.56 -5.33
N ALA A 49 8.58 -1.29 -5.30
CA ALA A 49 9.72 -0.80 -4.54
C ALA A 49 9.58 -1.18 -3.06
N MET A 50 8.40 -0.94 -2.49
CA MET A 50 8.08 -1.36 -1.12
C MET A 50 8.23 -2.88 -0.95
N GLY A 51 7.69 -3.69 -1.86
CA GLY A 51 7.86 -5.15 -1.85
C GLY A 51 9.33 -5.59 -1.90
N ILE A 52 10.15 -4.94 -2.74
CA ILE A 52 11.59 -5.18 -2.85
C ILE A 52 12.30 -4.84 -1.53
N TRP A 53 12.00 -3.69 -0.94
CA TRP A 53 12.63 -3.26 0.31
C TRP A 53 12.30 -4.20 1.46
N ILE A 54 11.04 -4.62 1.57
CA ILE A 54 10.61 -5.60 2.57
C ILE A 54 11.31 -6.94 2.34
N ALA A 55 11.42 -7.42 1.09
CA ALA A 55 12.10 -8.66 0.79
C ALA A 55 13.59 -8.63 1.18
N ASP A 56 14.28 -7.51 0.93
CA ASP A 56 15.66 -7.29 1.37
C ASP A 56 15.79 -7.26 2.90
N MET A 57 14.87 -6.58 3.60
CA MET A 57 14.86 -6.56 5.07
C MET A 57 14.64 -7.95 5.68
N LYS A 58 13.74 -8.75 5.11
CA LYS A 58 13.53 -10.14 5.52
C LYS A 58 14.79 -10.99 5.34
N LYS A 59 15.50 -10.83 4.22
CA LYS A 59 16.80 -11.49 3.99
C LYS A 59 17.86 -11.09 5.03
N LYS A 60 17.77 -9.85 5.54
CA LYS A 60 18.64 -9.31 6.61
C LYS A 60 18.17 -9.65 8.03
N GLY A 61 17.12 -10.48 8.17
CA GLY A 61 16.65 -11.00 9.46
C GLY A 61 15.49 -10.21 10.09
N LEU A 62 14.90 -9.23 9.41
CA LEU A 62 13.69 -8.57 9.91
C LEU A 62 12.50 -9.53 9.83
N VAL A 63 11.84 -9.76 10.96
CA VAL A 63 10.59 -10.52 11.01
C VAL A 63 9.45 -9.62 10.57
N VAL A 64 8.88 -9.89 9.40
CA VAL A 64 7.77 -9.12 8.84
C VAL A 64 6.50 -9.96 8.83
N ARG A 65 5.44 -9.43 9.46
CA ARG A 65 4.09 -9.98 9.41
C ARG A 65 3.30 -9.28 8.31
N TYR A 66 2.62 -10.05 7.47
CA TYR A 66 1.68 -9.53 6.48
C TYR A 66 0.27 -9.75 6.97
N GLU A 67 -0.56 -8.73 6.84
CA GLU A 67 -1.99 -8.81 7.11
C GLU A 67 -2.74 -8.32 5.90
N LYS A 68 -3.81 -9.04 5.57
CA LYS A 68 -4.74 -8.67 4.50
C LYS A 68 -6.02 -8.16 5.13
N GLU A 69 -6.40 -6.95 4.76
CA GLU A 69 -7.68 -6.36 5.15
C GLU A 69 -8.62 -6.38 3.93
N GLU A 70 -9.60 -7.30 3.95
CA GLU A 70 -10.55 -7.49 2.84
C GLU A 70 -11.47 -6.26 2.63
N ARG A 71 -11.52 -5.34 3.60
CA ARG A 71 -12.28 -4.08 3.50
C ARG A 71 -11.49 -2.95 2.82
N ILE A 72 -10.24 -3.21 2.39
CA ILE A 72 -9.51 -2.34 1.48
C ILE A 72 -9.87 -2.77 0.05
N PHE A 73 -10.80 -2.06 -0.58
CA PHE A 73 -11.32 -2.46 -1.88
C PHE A 73 -10.49 -1.88 -3.02
N HIS A 74 -10.07 -2.73 -3.94
CA HIS A 74 -9.28 -2.32 -5.11
C HIS A 74 -10.07 -1.45 -6.10
N GLU A 75 -11.39 -1.58 -6.14
CA GLU A 75 -12.25 -0.85 -7.07
C GLU A 75 -13.54 -0.41 -6.38
N GLY A 76 -13.91 0.86 -6.58
CA GLY A 76 -15.17 1.42 -6.11
C GLY A 76 -15.32 1.43 -4.59
N CYS A 77 -16.56 1.27 -4.15
CA CYS A 77 -16.94 1.32 -2.75
C CYS A 77 -17.88 0.17 -2.40
N LYS A 78 -17.69 -0.44 -1.22
CA LYS A 78 -18.65 -1.37 -0.61
C LYS A 78 -18.87 -1.01 0.86
N ASN A 79 -20.10 -1.10 1.33
CA ASN A 79 -20.43 -0.84 2.73
C ASN A 79 -19.55 -1.67 3.67
N GLY A 80 -19.09 -1.03 4.75
CA GLY A 80 -18.10 -1.57 5.67
C GLY A 80 -16.66 -1.37 5.22
N TYR A 81 -16.38 -0.50 4.23
CA TYR A 81 -15.00 -0.24 3.77
C TYR A 81 -14.09 0.31 4.87
N VAL A 82 -12.81 -0.03 4.75
CA VAL A 82 -11.70 0.68 5.41
C VAL A 82 -11.11 1.68 4.41
N VAL A 83 -10.98 1.29 3.14
CA VAL A 83 -10.60 2.16 2.03
C VAL A 83 -11.56 1.93 0.87
N ALA A 84 -12.09 3.02 0.31
CA ALA A 84 -12.87 3.03 -0.92
C ALA A 84 -12.04 3.68 -2.04
N HIS A 85 -11.99 3.05 -3.20
CA HIS A 85 -11.15 3.48 -4.33
C HIS A 85 -11.99 4.16 -5.43
N TYR A 86 -11.35 4.96 -6.29
CA TYR A 86 -12.00 5.70 -7.38
C TYR A 86 -13.15 6.64 -6.94
N GLN A 87 -13.02 7.28 -5.77
CA GLN A 87 -14.03 8.21 -5.26
C GLN A 87 -13.78 9.64 -5.76
N ALA A 88 -14.80 10.27 -6.33
CA ALA A 88 -14.76 11.67 -6.70
C ALA A 88 -14.70 12.58 -5.47
N PRO A 89 -14.21 13.83 -5.60
CA PRO A 89 -14.11 14.76 -4.47
C PRO A 89 -15.42 14.97 -3.70
N LYS A 90 -16.58 15.00 -4.39
CA LYS A 90 -17.89 15.12 -3.75
C LYS A 90 -18.28 13.86 -2.98
N GLU A 91 -17.94 12.69 -3.51
CA GLU A 91 -18.18 11.40 -2.85
C GLU A 91 -17.36 11.31 -1.58
N MET A 92 -16.08 11.72 -1.59
CA MET A 92 -15.24 11.72 -0.38
C MET A 92 -15.84 12.54 0.77
N LEU A 93 -16.47 13.69 0.48
CA LEU A 93 -17.17 14.48 1.49
C LEU A 93 -18.40 13.76 2.04
N CYS A 94 -19.19 13.13 1.16
CA CYS A 94 -20.34 12.32 1.57
C CYS A 94 -19.92 11.10 2.41
N LEU A 95 -18.86 10.39 2.01
CA LEU A 95 -18.32 9.25 2.75
C LEU A 95 -17.89 9.67 4.16
N TRP A 96 -17.23 10.82 4.27
CA TRP A 96 -16.83 11.38 5.56
C TRP A 96 -18.05 11.77 6.41
N GLN A 97 -19.05 12.43 5.83
CA GLN A 97 -20.28 12.80 6.54
C GLN A 97 -21.01 11.57 7.10
N LYS A 98 -21.21 10.52 6.29
CA LYS A 98 -21.84 9.27 6.74
C LYS A 98 -21.06 8.60 7.87
N LEU A 99 -19.73 8.61 7.81
CA LEU A 99 -18.90 8.11 8.90
C LEU A 99 -19.13 8.87 10.22
N GLN A 100 -19.29 10.20 10.16
CA GLN A 100 -19.52 11.02 11.36
C GLN A 100 -20.95 10.87 11.92
N GLU A 101 -21.95 10.81 11.06
CA GLU A 101 -23.36 10.75 11.47
C GLU A 101 -23.80 9.33 11.84
N GLU A 102 -23.52 8.36 10.97
CA GLU A 102 -24.00 6.98 11.11
C GLU A 102 -23.05 6.10 11.93
N HIS A 103 -21.82 6.56 12.17
CA HIS A 103 -20.73 5.77 12.77
C HIS A 103 -20.44 4.47 12.01
N ARG A 104 -20.73 4.48 10.69
CA ARG A 104 -20.60 3.33 9.79
C ARG A 104 -20.05 3.78 8.44
N ALA A 105 -19.21 2.94 7.85
CA ALA A 105 -18.70 3.14 6.51
C ALA A 105 -19.77 2.73 5.49
N THR A 106 -20.49 3.70 4.94
CA THR A 106 -21.56 3.48 3.96
C THR A 106 -21.21 4.22 2.68
N CYS A 107 -21.34 3.58 1.53
CA CYS A 107 -21.00 4.18 0.24
C CYS A 107 -21.91 5.34 -0.15
N CYS A 108 -21.41 6.17 -1.06
CA CYS A 108 -22.12 7.28 -1.68
C CYS A 108 -22.43 6.93 -3.13
N GLY A 109 -23.51 7.47 -3.66
CA GLY A 109 -24.01 7.13 -4.99
C GLY A 109 -25.00 5.96 -4.94
N ASP A 110 -26.25 6.28 -5.26
CA ASP A 110 -27.09 5.45 -6.12
C ASP A 110 -26.85 5.90 -7.56
#